data_AF-A0A1N6Y7J0-F1
#
_entry.id   AF-A0A1N6Y7J0-F1
#
_cell.length_a   1.000
_cell.length_b   1.000
_cell.length_c   1.000
_cell.angle_alpha   90.00
_cell.angle_beta   90.00
_cell.angle_gamma   90.00
#
_symmetry.space_group_name_H-M   'P 1'
#
loop_
_entity.id
_entity.type
_entity.pdbx_description
1 polymer ?
#
loop_
_entity_poly.entity_id
_entity_poly.type
_entity_poly.pdbx_seq_one_letter_code
_entity_poly.pdbx_strand_id
1 'polypeptide(L)' 'MFLNTDNHKPHYWGEEPPKKPKYPELTRGQQKVLFALIGFNLLLLLLAPIGGATIISALVHMAE' A
#
# COMPACT_ATOMS: atom_id res chain seq x y z
N MET A 1 -8.85 7.60 -32.16
CA MET A 1 -8.30 6.40 -31.50
C MET A 1 -9.07 5.20 -32.02
N PHE A 2 -8.47 4.40 -32.90
CA PHE A 2 -9.12 3.23 -33.48
C PHE A 2 -9.10 2.10 -32.45
N LEU A 3 -10.25 1.48 -32.18
CA LEU A 3 -10.34 0.30 -31.33
C LEU A 3 -9.68 -0.86 -32.07
N ASN A 4 -8.48 -1.23 -31.66
CA ASN A 4 -7.78 -2.39 -32.18
C ASN A 4 -8.59 -3.66 -31.80
N THR A 5 -9.28 -4.23 -32.79
CA THR A 5 -10.23 -5.35 -32.63
C THR A 5 -9.56 -6.70 -32.88
N ASP A 6 -8.25 -6.71 -33.15
CA ASP A 6 -7.49 -7.90 -33.56
C ASP A 6 -7.37 -8.95 -32.44
N ASN A 7 -7.74 -8.60 -31.21
CA ASN A 7 -7.72 -9.49 -30.03
C ASN A 7 -9.11 -10.00 -29.60
N HIS A 8 -10.15 -9.79 -30.40
CA HIS A 8 -11.47 -10.36 -30.11
C HIS A 8 -11.53 -11.83 -30.52
N LYS A 9 -11.23 -12.72 -29.57
CA LYS A 9 -11.47 -14.16 -29.72
C LYS A 9 -12.87 -14.47 -29.23
N PRO A 10 -13.73 -15.17 -29.99
CA PRO A 10 -15.04 -15.56 -29.50
C PRO A 10 -14.85 -16.48 -28.27
N HIS A 11 -15.42 -16.09 -27.13
CA HIS A 11 -15.44 -16.93 -25.94
C HIS A 11 -16.30 -18.17 -26.23
N TYR A 12 -15.69 -19.36 -26.28
CA TYR A 12 -16.42 -20.62 -26.36
C TYR A 12 -16.89 -21.04 -24.96
N TRP A 13 -18.12 -21.56 -24.86
CA TRP A 13 -18.63 -22.19 -23.65
C TRP A 13 -17.80 -23.44 -23.33
N GLY A 14 -16.77 -23.29 -22.49
CA GLY A 14 -15.79 -24.34 -22.21
C GLY A 14 -14.36 -23.81 -21.98
N GLU A 15 -14.09 -22.53 -22.23
CA GLU A 15 -12.81 -21.92 -21.86
C GLU A 15 -12.66 -21.86 -20.34
N GLU A 16 -11.54 -22.38 -19.83
CA GLU A 16 -11.18 -22.24 -18.42
C GLU A 16 -11.20 -20.75 -18.04
N PRO A 17 -11.83 -20.37 -16.92
CA PRO A 17 -11.83 -18.98 -16.48
C PRO A 17 -10.37 -18.49 -16.41
N PRO A 18 -10.09 -17.23 -16.81
CA PRO A 18 -8.74 -16.69 -16.80
C PRO A 18 -8.13 -16.96 -15.42
N LYS A 19 -6.97 -17.63 -15.39
CA LYS A 19 -6.28 -17.97 -14.14
C LYS A 19 -6.17 -16.68 -13.33
N LYS A 20 -6.81 -16.66 -12.15
CA LYS A 20 -6.75 -15.52 -11.24
C LYS A 20 -5.28 -15.14 -11.06
N PRO A 21 -4.93 -13.85 -11.12
CA PRO A 21 -3.54 -13.44 -10.90
C PRO A 21 -3.07 -14.04 -9.58
N LYS A 22 -1.99 -14.82 -9.63
CA LYS A 22 -1.37 -15.37 -8.41
C LYS A 22 -0.72 -14.20 -7.69
N TYR A 23 -1.37 -13.70 -6.66
CA TYR A 23 -0.74 -12.75 -5.76
C TYR A 23 0.44 -13.45 -5.07
N PRO A 24 1.61 -12.80 -4.97
CA PRO A 24 2.71 -13.36 -4.19
C PRO A 24 2.25 -13.55 -2.75
N GLU A 25 2.27 -14.78 -2.25
CA GLU A 25 2.02 -15.03 -0.83
C GLU A 25 3.25 -14.58 -0.04
N LEU A 26 3.02 -13.77 1.01
CA LEU A 26 4.10 -13.31 1.86
C LEU A 26 4.70 -14.50 2.62
N THR A 27 6.01 -14.66 2.54
CA THR A 27 6.73 -15.62 3.38
C THR A 27 6.59 -15.22 4.86
N ARG A 28 6.76 -16.17 5.80
CA ARG A 28 6.67 -15.90 7.25
C ARG A 28 7.59 -14.75 7.71
N GLY A 29 8.76 -14.63 7.09
CA GLY A 29 9.69 -13.52 7.36
C GLY A 29 9.13 -12.17 6.93
N GLN A 30 8.57 -12.09 5.72
CA GLN A 30 7.95 -10.87 5.20
C GLN A 30 6.73 -10.47 6.01
N GLN A 31 5.91 -11.43 6.46
CA GLN A 31 4.78 -11.15 7.35
C GLN A 31 5.25 -10.52 8.67
N LYS A 32 6.32 -11.04 9.28
CA LYS A 32 6.88 -10.49 10.52
C LYS A 32 7.37 -9.05 10.33
N VAL A 33 8.07 -8.77 9.23
CA VAL A 33 8.53 -7.41 8.89
C VAL A 33 7.34 -6.49 8.64
N LEU A 34 6.34 -6.94 7.89
CA LEU A 34 5.13 -6.15 7.63
C LEU A 34 4.41 -5.79 8.94
N PHE A 35 4.22 -6.75 9.85
CA PHE A 35 3.62 -6.49 11.16
C PHE A 35 4.46 -5.51 11.99
N ALA A 36 5.79 -5.63 11.96
CA ALA A 36 6.67 -4.68 12.64
C ALA A 36 6.53 -3.26 12.08
N LEU A 37 6.46 -3.10 10.75
CA LEU A 37 6.27 -1.80 10.09
C LEU A 37 4.92 -1.17 10.42
N ILE A 38 3.85 -1.97 10.44
CA ILE A 38 2.52 -1.52 10.84
C ILE A 38 2.55 -1.05 12.30
N GLY A 39 3.08 -1.87 13.21
CA GLY A 39 3.20 -1.51 14.63
C GLY A 39 4.05 -0.26 14.86
N PHE A 40 5.17 -0.14 14.15
CA PHE A 40 6.03 1.04 14.20
C PHE A 40 5.31 2.30 13.72
N ASN A 41 4.56 2.24 12.62
CA ASN A 41 3.78 3.37 12.13
C ASN A 41 2.66 3.77 13.10
N LEU A 42 2.00 2.81 13.75
CA LEU A 42 1.00 3.11 14.79
C LEU A 42 1.63 3.77 16.02
N LEU A 43 2.82 3.33 16.42
CA LEU A 43 3.58 3.96 17.49
C LEU A 43 4.00 5.38 17.11
N LEU A 44 4.50 5.59 15.89
CA LEU A 44 4.80 6.91 15.36
C LEU A 44 3.57 7.80 15.29
N LEU A 45 2.39 7.28 14.94
CA LEU A 45 1.15 8.04 14.92
C LEU A 45 0.82 8.64 16.30
N LEU A 46 1.21 7.98 17.39
CA LEU A 46 1.01 8.47 18.76
C LEU A 46 2.15 9.39 19.24
N LEU A 47 3.39 9.12 18.82
CA LEU A 47 4.55 9.95 19.16
C LEU A 47 4.62 11.25 18.34
N ALA A 48 4.18 11.22 17.09
CA ALA A 48 4.22 12.36 16.18
C ALA A 48 3.38 13.56 16.63
N PRO A 49 2.21 13.42 17.26
CA PRO A 49 1.53 14.54 17.91
C PRO A 49 2.38 15.22 18.99
N ILE A 50 3.11 14.44 19.79
CA ILE A 50 3.95 14.96 20.87
C ILE A 50 5.19 15.66 20.28
N GLY A 51 5.93 14.95 19.43
CA GLY A 51 7.14 15.49 18.79
C GLY A 51 6.83 16.60 17.78
N GLY A 52 5.78 16.44 16.99
CA GLY A 52 5.32 17.40 15.99
C GLY A 52 4.80 18.68 16.62
N ALA A 53 3.97 18.59 17.67
CA ALA A 53 3.57 19.79 18.43
C ALA A 53 4.79 20.53 18.97
N THR A 54 5.79 19.79 19.48
CA THR A 54 7.01 20.40 20.02
C THR A 54 7.82 21.14 18.96
N ILE A 55 8.03 20.53 17.78
CA ILE A 55 8.76 21.17 16.67
C ILE A 55 7.98 22.38 16.14
N ILE A 56 6.66 22.24 15.96
CA ILE A 56 5.80 23.34 15.50
C ILE A 56 5.84 24.49 16.51
N SER A 57 5.69 24.20 17.81
CA SER A 57 5.79 25.22 18.87
C SER A 57 7.14 25.90 18.88
N ALA A 58 8.25 25.16 18.73
CA ALA A 58 9.58 25.74 18.65
C ALA A 58 9.73 26.67 17.44
N LEU A 59 9.23 26.26 16.27
CA LEU A 59 9.28 27.07 15.06
C LEU A 59 8.42 28.34 15.17
N VAL A 60 7.23 28.24 15.76
CA VAL A 60 6.36 29.40 16.02
C VAL A 60 7.07 30.38 16.95
N HIS A 61 7.67 29.90 18.04
CA HIS A 61 8.43 30.74 18.97
C HIS A 61 9.65 31.42 18.34
N MET A 62 10.29 30.81 17.34
CA MET A 62 11.40 31.43 16.62
C MET A 62 10.97 32.45 15.57
N ALA A 63 9.68 32.46 15.20
CA ALA A 63 9.12 33.35 14.18
C ALA A 63 8.42 34.59 14.76
N GLU A 64 8.21 34.64 16.09
CA GLU A 64 7.83 35.82 16.87
C GLU A 64 9.05 36.69 17.19
#